data_AF-A0A3B0VX48-F1
#
_entry.id   AF-A0A3B0VX48-F1
#
_cell.length_a   1.000
_cell.length_b   1.000
_cell.length_c   1.000
_cell.angle_alpha   90.00
_cell.angle_beta   90.00
_cell.angle_gamma   90.00
#
_symmetry.space_group_name_H-M   'P 1'
#
loop_
_entity.id
_entity.type
_entity.pdbx_description
1 polymer ?
#
loop_
_entity_poly.entity_id
_entity_poly.type
_entity_poly.pdbx_seq_one_letter_code
_entity_poly.pdbx_strand_id
1 'polypeptide(L)'
;AMVFQRLNRIRDAVREYLAIARILQMRGDNQKALKMCQAALRLDPGNEDVLTAVNLIRRGAEAYEETAVVEEPAPQVATGLSVEEQAEADSLTETVRQMAAIFEAERNEQATEAREEVSDPIEKARHLAQEALAAEMFRDEDDAQESDSGLSKLERDALLGQAMDFETRGQIGEAISCYRRAIQGGLKLPAAYFLLGLLFEANQQRPEAEKILTIAAKTSAYQEATQLILTAS
;
A
#
# COMPACT_ATOMS: atom_id res chain seq x y z
N ALA A 1 -1.20 26.56 6.71
CA ALA A 1 -0.97 25.16 6.32
C ALA A 1 -2.16 24.21 6.53
N MET A 2 -3.32 24.63 7.05
CA MET A 2 -4.48 23.73 7.29
C MET A 2 -5.32 23.37 6.04
N VAL A 3 -5.08 24.01 4.90
CA VAL A 3 -5.89 23.80 3.68
C VAL A 3 -5.53 22.46 3.01
N PHE A 4 -4.28 22.01 3.11
CA PHE A 4 -3.82 20.76 2.49
C PHE A 4 -4.48 19.51 3.08
N GLN A 5 -4.75 19.48 4.38
CA GLN A 5 -5.37 18.32 5.03
C GLN A 5 -6.85 18.15 4.63
N ARG A 6 -7.58 19.25 4.38
CA ARG A 6 -8.96 19.21 3.87
C ARG A 6 -8.99 18.80 2.40
N LEU A 7 -8.06 19.34 1.58
CA LEU A 7 -7.93 18.97 0.17
C LEU A 7 -7.58 17.50 -0.02
N ASN A 8 -6.77 16.92 0.87
CA ASN A 8 -6.43 15.49 0.81
C ASN A 8 -7.67 14.62 1.06
N ARG A 9 -8.49 14.97 2.08
CA ARG A 9 -9.73 14.25 2.38
C ARG A 9 -10.79 14.37 1.28
N ILE A 10 -10.84 15.49 0.56
CA ILE A 10 -11.76 15.67 -0.58
C ILE A 10 -11.35 14.75 -1.74
N ARG A 11 -10.05 14.71 -2.07
CA ARG A 11 -9.52 13.80 -3.11
C ARG A 11 -9.78 12.34 -2.78
N ASP A 12 -9.54 11.94 -1.54
CA ASP A 12 -9.78 10.57 -1.08
C ASP A 12 -11.28 10.22 -1.19
N ALA A 13 -12.17 11.11 -0.73
CA ALA A 13 -13.61 10.88 -0.82
C ALA A 13 -14.10 10.77 -2.27
N VAL A 14 -13.63 11.64 -3.17
CA VAL A 14 -13.96 11.58 -4.61
C VAL A 14 -13.53 10.24 -5.22
N ARG A 15 -12.35 9.73 -4.86
CA ARG A 15 -11.83 8.45 -5.32
C ARG A 15 -12.72 7.28 -4.88
N GLU A 16 -13.20 7.29 -3.64
CA GLU A 16 -14.10 6.26 -3.11
C GLU A 16 -15.46 6.27 -3.83
N TYR A 17 -16.07 7.45 -4.03
CA TYR A 17 -17.33 7.54 -4.78
C TYR A 17 -17.19 7.03 -6.22
N LEU A 18 -16.05 7.30 -6.88
CA LEU A 18 -15.74 6.78 -8.21
C LEU A 18 -15.59 5.26 -8.23
N ALA A 19 -14.95 4.68 -7.22
CA ALA A 19 -14.82 3.23 -7.09
C ALA A 19 -16.20 2.55 -6.95
N ILE A 20 -17.07 3.09 -6.10
CA ILE A 20 -18.45 2.59 -5.92
C ILE A 20 -19.25 2.75 -7.23
N ALA A 21 -19.16 3.91 -7.89
CA ALA A 21 -19.84 4.15 -9.17
C ALA A 21 -19.45 3.11 -10.23
N ARG A 22 -18.16 2.75 -10.31
CA ARG A 22 -17.67 1.73 -11.24
C ARG A 22 -18.20 0.33 -10.91
N ILE A 23 -18.25 -0.05 -9.64
CA ILE A 23 -18.83 -1.33 -9.22
C ILE A 23 -20.31 -1.41 -9.59
N LEU A 24 -21.06 -0.33 -9.39
CA LEU A 24 -22.48 -0.25 -9.75
C LEU A 24 -22.69 -0.28 -11.27
N GLN A 25 -21.85 0.41 -12.04
CA GLN A 25 -21.88 0.35 -13.51
C GLN A 25 -21.62 -1.08 -14.01
N MET A 26 -20.63 -1.79 -13.46
CA MET A 26 -20.34 -3.18 -13.85
C MET A 26 -21.51 -4.13 -13.54
N ARG A 27 -22.36 -3.79 -12.57
CA ARG A 27 -23.57 -4.53 -12.22
C ARG A 27 -24.79 -4.12 -13.06
N GLY A 28 -24.65 -3.12 -13.95
CA GLY A 28 -25.75 -2.57 -14.75
C GLY A 28 -26.62 -1.55 -14.02
N ASP A 29 -26.32 -1.23 -12.75
CA ASP A 29 -27.06 -0.28 -11.92
C ASP A 29 -26.70 1.18 -12.26
N ASN A 30 -26.85 1.57 -13.53
CA ASN A 30 -26.38 2.85 -14.07
C ASN A 30 -27.01 4.06 -13.36
N GLN A 31 -28.27 3.97 -12.92
CA GLN A 31 -28.92 5.03 -12.16
C GLN A 31 -28.25 5.27 -10.80
N LYS A 32 -27.88 4.20 -10.07
CA LYS A 32 -27.19 4.31 -8.77
C LYS A 32 -25.75 4.78 -8.97
N ALA A 33 -25.08 4.32 -10.03
CA ALA A 33 -23.75 4.78 -10.40
C ALA A 33 -23.71 6.31 -10.65
N LEU A 34 -24.71 6.84 -11.37
CA LEU A 34 -24.85 8.28 -11.58
C LEU A 34 -25.09 9.07 -10.29
N LYS A 35 -25.88 8.52 -9.34
CA LYS A 35 -26.08 9.14 -8.02
C LYS A 35 -24.75 9.26 -7.24
N MET A 36 -23.87 8.26 -7.32
CA MET A 36 -22.55 8.31 -6.68
C MET A 36 -21.63 9.35 -7.34
N CYS A 37 -21.65 9.46 -8.67
CA CYS A 37 -20.92 10.52 -9.37
C CYS A 37 -21.44 11.93 -9.02
N GLN A 38 -22.76 12.09 -8.85
CA GLN A 38 -23.34 13.37 -8.40
C GLN A 38 -22.88 13.75 -6.97
N ALA A 39 -22.77 12.77 -6.07
CA ALA A 39 -22.22 12.99 -4.73
C ALA A 39 -20.75 13.45 -4.79
N ALA A 40 -19.94 12.84 -5.67
CA ALA A 40 -18.56 13.27 -5.90
C ALA A 40 -18.45 14.70 -6.48
N LEU A 41 -19.32 15.06 -7.43
CA LEU A 41 -19.37 16.43 -7.98
C LEU A 41 -19.81 17.48 -6.95
N ARG A 42 -20.56 17.12 -5.90
CA ARG A 42 -20.86 18.06 -4.80
C ARG A 42 -19.63 18.38 -3.95
N LEU A 43 -18.66 17.47 -3.89
CA LEU A 43 -17.42 17.64 -3.15
C LEU A 43 -16.36 18.37 -3.98
N ASP A 44 -16.26 18.02 -5.26
CA ASP A 44 -15.38 18.64 -6.23
C ASP A 44 -16.09 18.82 -7.59
N PRO A 45 -16.77 19.96 -7.80
CA PRO A 45 -17.58 20.20 -9.01
C PRO A 45 -16.79 20.22 -10.32
N GLY A 46 -15.47 20.43 -10.25
CA GLY A 46 -14.60 20.54 -11.41
C GLY A 46 -13.80 19.27 -11.72
N ASN A 47 -14.08 18.17 -11.02
CA ASN A 47 -13.27 16.96 -11.15
C ASN A 47 -13.47 16.26 -12.51
N GLU A 48 -12.43 16.26 -13.33
CA GLU A 48 -12.47 15.69 -14.69
C GLU A 48 -12.75 14.17 -14.70
N ASP A 49 -12.25 13.43 -13.71
CA ASP A 49 -12.46 11.98 -13.60
C ASP A 49 -13.93 11.65 -13.36
N VAL A 50 -14.59 12.44 -12.50
CA VAL A 50 -16.02 12.28 -12.19
C VAL A 50 -16.89 12.64 -13.40
N LEU A 51 -16.57 13.73 -14.10
CA LEU A 51 -17.28 14.10 -15.33
C LEU A 51 -17.11 13.04 -16.41
N THR A 52 -15.92 12.47 -16.55
CA THR A 52 -15.64 11.36 -17.47
C THR A 52 -16.45 10.12 -17.11
N ALA A 53 -16.49 9.75 -15.82
CA ALA A 53 -17.29 8.63 -15.35
C ALA A 53 -18.78 8.81 -15.63
N VAL A 54 -19.35 10.00 -15.43
CA VAL A 54 -20.74 10.32 -15.77
C VAL A 54 -21.03 10.08 -17.25
N ASN A 55 -20.15 10.56 -18.13
CA ASN A 55 -20.31 10.37 -19.58
C ASN A 55 -20.24 8.89 -19.97
N LEU A 56 -19.31 8.13 -19.39
CA LEU A 56 -19.17 6.69 -19.65
C LEU A 56 -20.39 5.89 -19.17
N ILE A 57 -20.93 6.22 -18.00
CA ILE A 57 -22.12 5.55 -17.46
C ILE A 57 -23.36 5.87 -18.31
N ARG A 58 -23.53 7.12 -18.75
CA ARG A 58 -24.64 7.51 -19.65
C ARG A 58 -24.56 6.82 -21.00
N ARG A 59 -23.40 6.85 -21.64
CA ARG A 59 -23.18 6.15 -22.93
C ARG A 59 -23.32 4.64 -22.79
N GLY A 60 -22.86 4.08 -21.68
CA GLY A 60 -23.04 2.66 -21.36
C GLY A 60 -24.51 2.31 -21.20
N ALA A 61 -25.30 3.14 -20.52
CA ALA A 61 -26.74 2.96 -20.39
C ALA A 61 -27.46 3.03 -21.75
N GLU A 62 -27.10 4.00 -22.59
CA GLU A 62 -27.62 4.14 -23.96
C GLU A 62 -27.27 2.94 -24.85
N ALA A 63 -26.09 2.32 -24.64
CA ALA A 63 -25.66 1.13 -25.41
C ALA A 63 -26.42 -0.16 -25.04
N TYR A 64 -27.12 -0.20 -23.91
CA TYR A 64 -27.97 -1.34 -23.51
C TYR A 64 -29.46 -1.16 -23.87
N GLU A 65 -29.86 -0.01 -24.46
CA GLU A 65 -31.25 0.25 -24.86
C GLU A 65 -31.62 -0.31 -26.25
N GLU A 66 -30.69 -0.88 -27.04
CA GLU A 66 -30.99 -1.32 -28.42
C GLU A 66 -31.70 -2.69 -28.55
N THR A 67 -32.14 -3.33 -27.45
CA THR A 67 -33.03 -4.51 -27.55
C THR A 67 -34.05 -4.61 -26.41
N ALA A 68 -35.09 -3.78 -26.42
CA ALA A 68 -36.45 -4.18 -26.02
C ALA A 68 -37.44 -3.05 -26.33
N VAL A 69 -38.23 -3.23 -27.40
CA VAL A 69 -39.38 -2.38 -27.71
C VAL A 69 -40.59 -2.85 -26.89
N VAL A 70 -41.14 -1.98 -26.03
CA VAL A 70 -42.59 -1.83 -25.78
C VAL A 70 -42.85 -0.36 -25.40
N GLU A 71 -43.56 0.39 -26.28
CA GLU A 71 -44.19 1.71 -25.99
C GLU A 71 -45.34 1.53 -24.98
N GLU A 72 -45.70 2.45 -24.08
CA GLU A 72 -46.25 3.82 -24.23
C GLU A 72 -46.38 4.49 -22.83
N PRO A 73 -46.93 5.72 -22.67
CA PRO A 73 -46.58 7.00 -23.30
C PRO A 73 -46.07 7.99 -22.23
N ALA A 74 -45.37 9.04 -22.67
CA ALA A 74 -44.89 10.09 -21.77
C ALA A 74 -46.03 10.89 -21.10
N PRO A 75 -45.85 11.31 -19.84
CA PRO A 75 -46.34 12.60 -19.38
C PRO A 75 -45.17 13.53 -19.02
N GLN A 76 -45.14 14.60 -19.80
CA GLN A 76 -44.74 15.98 -19.48
C GLN A 76 -44.19 16.25 -18.07
N VAL A 77 -42.98 16.83 -18.09
CA VAL A 77 -42.39 17.78 -17.14
C VAL A 77 -43.25 18.11 -15.92
N ALA A 78 -42.93 17.51 -14.77
CA ALA A 78 -43.32 18.00 -13.46
C ALA A 78 -42.08 18.09 -12.57
N THR A 79 -41.71 19.32 -12.28
CA THR A 79 -40.80 19.71 -11.20
C THR A 79 -41.30 19.15 -9.87
N GLY A 80 -40.47 18.35 -9.21
CA GLY A 80 -40.68 17.90 -7.83
C GLY A 80 -40.30 16.44 -7.68
N LEU A 81 -39.13 16.17 -7.10
CA LEU A 81 -38.83 14.84 -6.58
C LEU A 81 -39.93 14.48 -5.58
N SER A 82 -40.56 13.32 -5.76
CA SER A 82 -41.59 12.83 -4.85
C SER A 82 -40.96 12.54 -3.48
N VAL A 83 -41.72 12.77 -2.41
CA VAL A 83 -41.25 12.57 -1.01
C VAL A 83 -40.78 11.12 -0.77
N GLU A 84 -41.30 10.17 -1.55
CA GLU A 84 -41.02 8.74 -1.49
C GLU A 84 -39.65 8.40 -2.12
N GLU A 85 -39.31 8.99 -3.28
CA GLU A 85 -38.00 8.81 -3.92
C GLU A 85 -36.87 9.51 -3.14
N GLN A 86 -37.20 10.60 -2.44
CA GLN A 86 -36.29 11.28 -1.52
C GLN A 86 -35.98 10.40 -0.29
N ALA A 87 -37.01 9.77 0.29
CA ALA A 87 -36.89 8.89 1.45
C ALA A 87 -36.10 7.60 1.14
N GLU A 88 -36.26 7.02 -0.05
CA GLU A 88 -35.46 5.88 -0.49
C GLU A 88 -34.00 6.26 -0.77
N ALA A 89 -33.75 7.46 -1.33
CA ALA A 89 -32.40 7.97 -1.53
C ALA A 89 -31.70 8.26 -0.20
N ASP A 90 -32.43 8.78 0.80
CA ASP A 90 -31.91 9.03 2.14
C ASP A 90 -31.64 7.71 2.88
N SER A 91 -32.53 6.72 2.76
CA SER A 91 -32.33 5.36 3.30
C SER A 91 -31.12 4.66 2.66
N LEU A 92 -30.95 4.76 1.34
CA LEU A 92 -29.78 4.20 0.66
C LEU A 92 -28.50 4.93 1.07
N THR A 93 -28.56 6.24 1.32
CA THR A 93 -27.41 7.02 1.79
C THR A 93 -27.06 6.64 3.24
N GLU A 94 -28.06 6.36 4.07
CA GLU A 94 -27.87 5.94 5.45
C GLU A 94 -27.31 4.51 5.54
N THR A 95 -27.80 3.58 4.72
CA THR A 95 -27.24 2.22 4.63
C THR A 95 -25.82 2.23 4.08
N VAL A 96 -25.49 3.07 3.09
CA VAL A 96 -24.12 3.23 2.59
C VAL A 96 -23.22 3.86 3.66
N ARG A 97 -23.71 4.82 4.45
CA ARG A 97 -22.97 5.39 5.59
C ARG A 97 -22.75 4.35 6.69
N GLN A 98 -23.74 3.52 7.00
CA GLN A 98 -23.61 2.43 7.97
C GLN A 98 -22.64 1.37 7.47
N MET A 99 -22.70 1.00 6.19
CA MET A 99 -21.76 0.07 5.59
C MET A 99 -20.35 0.66 5.58
N ALA A 100 -20.18 1.94 5.24
CA ALA A 100 -18.89 2.62 5.30
C ALA A 100 -18.36 2.71 6.74
N ALA A 101 -19.22 2.95 7.73
CA ALA A 101 -18.82 2.94 9.14
C ALA A 101 -18.43 1.55 9.64
N ILE A 102 -19.10 0.48 9.16
CA ILE A 102 -18.73 -0.90 9.45
C ILE A 102 -17.41 -1.25 8.75
N PHE A 103 -17.22 -0.88 7.48
CA PHE A 103 -15.95 -1.09 6.77
C PHE A 103 -14.81 -0.26 7.35
N GLU A 104 -15.08 0.97 7.81
CA GLU A 104 -14.10 1.80 8.52
C GLU A 104 -13.80 1.25 9.90
N ALA A 105 -14.79 0.70 10.62
CA ALA A 105 -14.61 0.02 11.89
C ALA A 105 -13.82 -1.29 11.70
N GLU A 106 -14.16 -2.13 10.72
CA GLU A 106 -13.43 -3.36 10.37
C GLU A 106 -12.04 -3.06 9.84
N ARG A 107 -11.84 -1.97 9.06
CA ARG A 107 -10.51 -1.54 8.62
C ARG A 107 -9.71 -0.96 9.77
N ASN A 108 -10.35 -0.28 10.73
CA ASN A 108 -9.69 0.24 11.91
C ASN A 108 -9.41 -0.89 12.92
N GLU A 109 -10.27 -1.90 13.00
CA GLU A 109 -10.12 -3.15 13.76
C GLU A 109 -9.02 -4.02 13.15
N GLN A 110 -8.99 -4.22 11.83
CA GLN A 110 -7.88 -4.85 11.10
C GLN A 110 -6.60 -4.02 11.16
N ALA A 111 -6.68 -2.69 11.20
CA ALA A 111 -5.51 -1.83 11.38
C ALA A 111 -5.05 -1.77 12.84
N THR A 112 -5.92 -2.06 13.81
CA THR A 112 -5.53 -2.27 15.22
C THR A 112 -5.02 -3.69 15.44
N GLU A 113 -5.60 -4.72 14.84
CA GLU A 113 -5.12 -6.11 14.86
C GLU A 113 -3.77 -6.22 14.13
N ALA A 114 -3.62 -5.58 12.96
CA ALA A 114 -2.33 -5.48 12.26
C ALA A 114 -1.34 -4.51 12.95
N ARG A 115 -1.80 -3.57 13.80
CA ARG A 115 -0.92 -2.77 14.66
C ARG A 115 -0.53 -3.48 15.96
N GLU A 116 -1.36 -4.39 16.45
CA GLU A 116 -1.12 -5.16 17.66
C GLU A 116 -0.22 -6.37 17.41
N GLU A 117 -0.14 -6.90 16.18
CA GLU A 117 0.78 -8.00 15.86
C GLU A 117 2.23 -7.58 15.52
N VAL A 118 2.53 -6.31 15.23
CA VAL A 118 3.92 -5.84 15.00
C VAL A 118 4.43 -5.05 16.21
N SER A 119 4.36 -5.66 17.39
CA SER A 119 5.01 -5.16 18.61
C SER A 119 6.35 -5.86 18.89
N ASP A 120 6.93 -6.59 17.92
CA ASP A 120 8.29 -7.09 18.05
C ASP A 120 9.29 -6.07 17.47
N PRO A 121 10.10 -5.42 18.33
CA PRO A 121 11.15 -4.48 17.88
C PRO A 121 12.18 -5.13 16.94
N ILE A 122 12.37 -6.46 17.00
CA ILE A 122 13.26 -7.20 16.09
C ILE A 122 12.66 -7.24 14.68
N GLU A 123 11.38 -7.59 14.57
CA GLU A 123 10.64 -7.63 13.31
C GLU A 123 10.57 -6.25 12.64
N LYS A 124 10.32 -5.21 13.44
CA LYS A 124 10.36 -3.83 12.96
C LYS A 124 11.73 -3.45 12.41
N ALA A 125 12.80 -3.78 13.12
CA ALA A 125 14.17 -3.52 12.67
C ALA A 125 14.51 -4.32 11.40
N ARG A 126 13.98 -5.54 11.26
CA ARG A 126 14.14 -6.37 10.06
C ARG A 126 13.49 -5.71 8.84
N HIS A 127 12.24 -5.26 8.98
CA HIS A 127 11.56 -4.52 7.91
C HIS A 127 12.31 -3.25 7.52
N LEU A 128 12.75 -2.45 8.49
CA LEU A 128 13.54 -1.24 8.22
C LEU A 128 14.85 -1.56 7.48
N ALA A 129 15.53 -2.65 7.82
CA ALA A 129 16.74 -3.06 7.13
C ALA A 129 16.46 -3.48 5.68
N GLN A 130 15.39 -4.24 5.44
CA GLN A 130 14.99 -4.64 4.09
C GLN A 130 14.63 -3.44 3.21
N GLU A 131 13.88 -2.48 3.76
CA GLU A 131 13.56 -1.22 3.07
C GLU A 131 14.81 -0.42 2.74
N ALA A 132 15.75 -0.30 3.68
CA ALA A 132 17.00 0.42 3.47
C ALA A 132 17.87 -0.22 2.37
N LEU A 133 17.91 -1.56 2.28
CA LEU A 133 18.61 -2.25 1.19
C LEU A 133 17.93 -2.04 -0.16
N ALA A 134 16.61 -2.18 -0.21
CA ALA A 134 15.85 -1.94 -1.44
C ALA A 134 16.06 -0.50 -1.93
N ALA A 135 15.99 0.49 -1.03
CA ALA A 135 16.24 1.89 -1.36
C ALA A 135 17.65 2.15 -1.90
N GLU A 136 18.67 1.44 -1.40
CA GLU A 136 20.03 1.56 -1.95
C GLU A 136 20.14 1.01 -3.38
N MET A 137 19.49 -0.12 -3.66
CA MET A 137 19.51 -0.75 -4.99
C MET A 137 18.87 0.16 -6.06
N PHE A 138 17.88 0.97 -5.68
CA PHE A 138 17.21 1.91 -6.59
C PHE A 138 17.86 3.29 -6.67
N ARG A 139 18.89 3.58 -5.86
CA ARG A 139 19.64 4.83 -6.00
C ARG A 139 20.38 4.83 -7.34
N ASP A 140 20.59 5.98 -7.97
CA ASP A 140 21.33 6.04 -9.23
C ASP A 140 22.82 5.70 -9.04
N GLU A 141 23.47 5.16 -10.09
CA GLU A 141 24.90 4.77 -10.07
C GLU A 141 25.83 5.99 -10.02
N ASP A 142 25.38 7.16 -10.48
CA ASP A 142 26.19 8.40 -10.56
C ASP A 142 26.58 8.98 -9.18
N ASP A 143 25.85 8.61 -8.12
CA ASP A 143 26.16 8.96 -6.72
C ASP A 143 27.03 7.89 -6.01
N ALA A 144 27.20 6.73 -6.62
CA ALA A 144 27.96 5.63 -6.03
C ALA A 144 29.45 5.86 -6.29
N GLN A 145 30.17 6.35 -5.27
CA GLN A 145 31.62 6.31 -5.28
C GLN A 145 32.09 4.92 -5.71
N GLU A 146 32.88 4.85 -6.79
CA GLU A 146 33.64 3.66 -7.13
C GLU A 146 34.38 3.23 -5.87
N SER A 147 33.90 2.16 -5.26
CA SER A 147 34.54 1.62 -4.08
C SER A 147 35.83 0.98 -4.54
N ASP A 148 36.94 1.33 -3.91
CA ASP A 148 38.26 0.67 -4.04
C ASP A 148 38.24 -0.81 -3.59
N SER A 149 37.04 -1.35 -3.30
CA SER A 149 36.73 -2.74 -3.01
C SER A 149 36.05 -3.38 -4.22
N GLY A 150 36.56 -4.54 -4.60
CA GLY A 150 36.53 -5.03 -5.98
C GLY A 150 35.20 -5.46 -6.62
N LEU A 151 34.03 -5.21 -6.04
CA LEU A 151 32.75 -5.46 -6.74
C LEU A 151 32.10 -4.14 -7.16
N SER A 152 31.61 -4.10 -8.39
CA SER A 152 30.77 -3.02 -8.90
C SER A 152 29.46 -2.92 -8.09
N LYS A 153 28.79 -1.77 -8.18
CA LYS A 153 27.47 -1.59 -7.56
C LYS A 153 26.47 -2.62 -8.08
N LEU A 154 26.39 -2.81 -9.39
CA LEU A 154 25.53 -3.80 -10.03
C LEU A 154 25.75 -5.22 -9.48
N GLU A 155 27.01 -5.63 -9.27
CA GLU A 155 27.32 -6.94 -8.68
C GLU A 155 26.88 -7.04 -7.21
N ARG A 156 27.05 -5.97 -6.43
CA ARG A 156 26.57 -5.92 -5.05
C ARG A 156 25.04 -5.99 -4.99
N ASP A 157 24.34 -5.26 -5.86
CA ASP A 157 22.88 -5.25 -5.93
C ASP A 157 22.34 -6.61 -6.38
N ALA A 158 22.99 -7.26 -7.35
CA ALA A 158 22.67 -8.62 -7.76
C ALA A 158 22.82 -9.63 -6.60
N LEU A 159 23.90 -9.51 -5.81
CA LEU A 159 24.10 -10.33 -4.61
C LEU A 159 23.04 -10.08 -3.55
N LEU A 160 22.61 -8.83 -3.34
CA LEU A 160 21.53 -8.50 -2.41
C LEU A 160 20.19 -9.10 -2.85
N GLY A 161 19.85 -8.97 -4.14
CA GLY A 161 18.64 -9.59 -4.70
C GLY A 161 18.64 -11.11 -4.56
N GLN A 162 19.78 -11.77 -4.79
CA GLN A 162 19.93 -13.22 -4.57
C GLN A 162 19.77 -13.59 -3.10
N ALA A 163 20.37 -12.82 -2.19
CA ALA A 163 20.26 -13.08 -0.76
C ALA A 163 18.80 -13.02 -0.30
N MET A 164 18.05 -11.99 -0.74
CA MET A 164 16.62 -11.86 -0.46
C MET A 164 15.80 -13.02 -1.03
N ASP A 165 16.05 -13.46 -2.28
CA ASP A 165 15.38 -14.63 -2.85
C ASP A 165 15.66 -15.89 -2.00
N PHE A 166 16.90 -16.11 -1.57
CA PHE A 166 17.25 -17.22 -0.68
C PHE A 166 16.57 -17.12 0.69
N GLU A 167 16.44 -15.93 1.27
CA GLU A 167 15.68 -15.73 2.51
C GLU A 167 14.21 -16.15 2.34
N THR A 168 13.55 -15.71 1.27
CA THR A 168 12.14 -16.07 1.01
C THR A 168 11.94 -17.57 0.81
N ARG A 169 12.98 -18.28 0.37
CA ARG A 169 12.98 -19.75 0.19
C ARG A 169 13.44 -20.50 1.44
N GLY A 170 13.81 -19.81 2.52
CA GLY A 170 14.35 -20.41 3.74
C GLY A 170 15.75 -21.01 3.58
N GLN A 171 16.48 -20.66 2.52
CA GLN A 171 17.83 -21.16 2.24
C GLN A 171 18.89 -20.31 2.98
N ILE A 172 18.90 -20.41 4.31
CA ILE A 172 19.67 -19.53 5.21
C ILE A 172 21.17 -19.51 4.88
N GLY A 173 21.77 -20.68 4.59
CA GLY A 173 23.20 -20.77 4.27
C GLY A 173 23.61 -20.00 3.00
N GLU A 174 22.79 -20.07 1.96
CA GLU A 174 23.05 -19.35 0.70
C GLU A 174 22.79 -17.86 0.84
N ALA A 175 21.75 -17.47 1.58
CA ALA A 175 21.51 -16.07 1.93
C ALA A 175 22.72 -15.45 2.66
N ILE A 176 23.27 -16.16 3.67
CA ILE A 176 24.49 -15.77 4.38
C ILE A 176 25.67 -15.58 3.42
N SER A 177 25.85 -16.51 2.47
CA SER A 177 26.92 -16.46 1.48
C SER A 177 26.82 -15.21 0.61
N CYS A 178 25.63 -14.92 0.09
CA CYS A 178 25.38 -13.74 -0.76
C CYS A 178 25.59 -12.42 0.00
N TYR A 179 25.03 -12.28 1.21
CA TYR A 179 25.26 -11.09 2.04
C TYR A 179 26.73 -10.86 2.35
N ARG A 180 27.46 -11.93 2.70
CA ARG A 180 28.89 -11.84 3.00
C ARG A 180 29.68 -11.36 1.79
N ARG A 181 29.40 -11.90 0.59
CA ARG A 181 30.04 -11.48 -0.66
C ARG A 181 29.75 -10.02 -0.99
N ALA A 182 28.51 -9.56 -0.79
CA ALA A 182 28.14 -8.16 -1.01
C ALA A 182 28.92 -7.22 -0.07
N ILE A 183 29.03 -7.58 1.21
CA ILE A 183 29.78 -6.83 2.23
C ILE A 183 31.28 -6.82 1.91
N GLN A 184 31.88 -7.97 1.59
CA GLN A 184 33.28 -8.08 1.18
C GLN A 184 33.57 -7.28 -0.09
N GLY A 185 32.59 -7.21 -1.00
CA GLY A 185 32.64 -6.40 -2.22
C GLY A 185 32.53 -4.89 -2.00
N GLY A 186 32.34 -4.42 -0.76
CA GLY A 186 32.30 -2.99 -0.45
C GLY A 186 30.97 -2.47 0.08
N LEU A 187 29.95 -3.32 0.25
CA LEU A 187 28.69 -2.89 0.84
C LEU A 187 28.89 -2.53 2.32
N LYS A 188 28.79 -1.24 2.63
CA LYS A 188 28.94 -0.68 3.99
C LYS A 188 27.62 -0.15 4.54
N LEU A 189 26.55 -0.94 4.41
CA LEU A 189 25.24 -0.58 4.94
C LEU A 189 24.97 -1.28 6.26
N PRO A 190 24.68 -0.55 7.37
CA PRO A 190 24.29 -1.14 8.65
C PRO A 190 23.10 -2.11 8.53
N ALA A 191 22.19 -1.86 7.60
CA ALA A 191 21.07 -2.75 7.25
C ALA A 191 21.52 -4.16 6.83
N ALA A 192 22.55 -4.25 5.98
CA ALA A 192 23.09 -5.53 5.52
C ALA A 192 23.74 -6.32 6.66
N TYR A 193 24.45 -5.63 7.57
CA TYR A 193 25.01 -6.27 8.76
C TYR A 193 23.91 -6.77 9.70
N PHE A 194 22.84 -5.99 9.90
CA PHE A 194 21.73 -6.40 10.76
C PHE A 194 21.06 -7.69 10.25
N LEU A 195 20.67 -7.74 8.97
CA LEU A 195 20.02 -8.91 8.37
C LEU A 195 20.96 -10.13 8.37
N LEU A 196 22.23 -9.95 8.02
CA LEU A 196 23.22 -11.01 8.10
C LEU A 196 23.38 -11.56 9.53
N GLY A 197 23.33 -10.68 10.54
CA GLY A 197 23.34 -11.08 11.95
C GLY A 197 22.14 -11.93 12.34
N LEU A 198 20.93 -11.58 11.88
CA LEU A 198 19.72 -12.38 12.08
C LEU A 198 19.83 -13.77 11.43
N LEU A 199 20.40 -13.83 10.22
CA LEU A 199 20.61 -15.12 9.54
C LEU A 199 21.61 -16.00 10.28
N PHE A 200 22.65 -15.42 10.88
CA PHE A 200 23.58 -16.18 11.73
C PHE A 200 22.93 -16.73 12.99
N GLU A 201 22.07 -15.94 13.66
CA GLU A 201 21.29 -16.46 14.80
C GLU A 201 20.38 -17.61 14.36
N ALA A 202 19.66 -17.45 13.24
CA ALA A 202 18.80 -18.51 12.69
C ALA A 202 19.58 -19.79 12.32
N ASN A 203 20.84 -19.64 11.90
CA ASN A 203 21.75 -20.74 11.57
C ASN A 203 22.55 -21.27 12.78
N GLN A 204 22.22 -20.86 14.01
CA GLN A 204 22.91 -21.24 15.26
C GLN A 204 24.40 -20.84 15.33
N GLN A 205 24.82 -19.87 14.53
CA GLN A 205 26.18 -19.33 14.47
C GLN A 205 26.30 -18.08 15.36
N ARG A 206 26.03 -18.25 16.66
CA ARG A 206 26.07 -17.16 17.66
C ARG A 206 27.34 -16.30 17.65
N PRO A 207 28.56 -16.86 17.66
CA PRO A 207 29.75 -16.03 17.78
C PRO A 207 29.98 -15.15 16.54
N GLU A 208 29.52 -15.58 15.36
CA GLU A 208 29.49 -14.74 14.17
C GLU A 208 28.38 -13.70 14.22
N ALA A 209 27.19 -14.07 14.70
CA ALA A 209 26.07 -13.16 14.86
C ALA A 209 26.42 -11.99 15.77
N GLU A 210 26.98 -12.24 16.95
CA GLU A 210 27.35 -11.21 17.93
C GLU A 210 28.35 -10.19 17.33
N LYS A 211 29.37 -10.68 16.64
CA LYS A 211 30.38 -9.83 15.99
C LYS A 211 29.78 -8.92 14.93
N ILE A 212 28.76 -9.37 14.21
CA ILE A 212 28.16 -8.61 13.11
C ILE A 212 27.04 -7.69 13.61
N LEU A 213 26.21 -8.17 14.54
CA LEU A 213 25.14 -7.38 15.15
C LEU A 213 25.71 -6.19 15.92
N THR A 214 26.87 -6.32 16.57
CA THR A 214 27.56 -5.19 17.20
C THR A 214 27.99 -4.09 16.21
N ILE A 215 28.24 -4.43 14.94
CA ILE A 215 28.49 -3.44 13.88
C ILE A 215 27.20 -2.70 13.54
N ALA A 216 26.09 -3.42 13.36
CA ALA A 216 24.78 -2.84 13.08
C ALA A 216 24.25 -1.97 14.23
N ALA A 217 24.52 -2.37 15.49
CA ALA A 217 24.09 -1.68 16.71
C ALA A 217 24.63 -0.24 16.85
N LYS A 218 25.68 0.12 16.08
CA LYS A 218 26.19 1.50 16.02
C LYS A 218 25.18 2.48 15.43
N THR A 219 24.24 1.99 14.63
CA THR A 219 23.14 2.80 14.09
C THR A 219 21.95 2.71 15.05
N SER A 220 21.44 3.86 15.46
CA SER A 220 20.34 3.96 16.43
C SER A 220 19.09 3.15 16.02
N ALA A 221 18.85 2.97 14.73
CA ALA A 221 17.71 2.19 14.21
C ALA A 221 17.77 0.69 14.56
N TYR A 222 18.96 0.12 14.75
CA TYR A 222 19.12 -1.32 15.02
C TYR A 222 19.53 -1.62 16.47
N GLN A 223 19.92 -0.60 17.24
CA GLN A 223 20.47 -0.77 18.58
C GLN A 223 19.54 -1.57 19.50
N GLU A 224 18.26 -1.18 19.60
CA GLU A 224 17.28 -1.86 20.46
C GLU A 224 17.09 -3.33 20.09
N ALA A 225 16.88 -3.61 18.80
CA ALA A 225 16.72 -4.97 18.28
C ALA A 225 17.96 -5.84 18.53
N THR A 226 19.16 -5.31 18.27
CA THR A 226 20.40 -6.05 18.52
C THR A 226 20.59 -6.40 20.00
N GLN A 227 20.25 -5.50 20.92
CA GLN A 227 20.34 -5.78 22.35
C GLN A 227 19.38 -6.91 22.75
N LEU A 228 18.14 -6.87 22.26
CA LEU A 228 17.16 -7.92 22.55
C LEU A 228 17.63 -9.29 22.04
N ILE A 229 18.14 -9.36 20.81
CA ILE A 229 18.67 -10.60 20.22
C ILE A 229 19.83 -11.16 21.07
N LEU A 230 20.78 -10.31 21.48
CA LEU A 230 21.93 -10.75 22.27
C LEU A 230 21.58 -11.16 23.70
N THR A 231 20.51 -10.60 24.27
CA THR A 231 20.03 -10.96 25.63
C THR A 231 19.09 -12.15 25.66
N ALA A 232 18.38 -12.44 24.56
CA ALA A 232 17.46 -13.57 24.44
C ALA A 232 18.17 -14.92 24.21
N SER A 233 19.46 -14.89 23.90
CA SER A 233 20.30 -16.02 23.53
C SER A 233 21.12 -16.55 24.71
#